data_AF-A0A3T0RSH5-F1
#
_entry.id   AF-A0A3T0RSH5-F1
#
_cell.length_a   1.000
_cell.length_b   1.000
_cell.length_c   1.000
_cell.angle_alpha   90.00
_cell.angle_beta   90.00
_cell.angle_gamma   90.00
#
_symmetry.space_group_name_H-M   'P 1'
#
loop_
_entity.id
_entity.type
_entity.pdbx_description
1 polymer ?
#
loop_
_entity_poly.entity_id
_entity_poly.type
_entity_poly.pdbx_seq_one_letter_code
_entity_poly.pdbx_strand_id
1 'polypeptide(L)'
;MKNIIALLSILVIFASINAQAQYTFDAEPAPEQFIISGGTITEYQSTVIFTISGYEIESLEHLNSYLAQALRLPANYPTTFEALLEALTNSSIVARRIDVGIIGGEHLKQTIGEENHDRLLEVLNKAQDADPMHLSLIYWQ
;
A
#
# COMPACT_ATOMS: atom_id res chain seq x y z
N MET A 1 55.91 -62.65 10.54
CA MET A 1 54.90 -62.81 11.61
C MET A 1 53.94 -61.63 11.48
N LYS A 2 52.83 -61.76 10.73
CA LYS A 2 51.45 -62.08 11.18
C LYS A 2 50.91 -61.15 12.29
N ASN A 3 49.84 -60.43 11.91
CA ASN A 3 48.67 -59.97 12.68
C ASN A 3 48.91 -58.71 13.56
N ILE A 4 48.04 -57.69 13.65
CA ILE A 4 46.56 -57.61 13.64
C ILE A 4 46.11 -56.21 13.13
N ILE A 5 44.96 -56.20 12.47
CA ILE A 5 44.12 -55.05 12.10
C ILE A 5 43.46 -54.45 13.34
N ALA A 6 43.44 -53.13 13.47
CA ALA A 6 42.44 -52.44 14.28
C ALA A 6 41.93 -51.20 13.54
N LEU A 7 40.71 -51.33 13.00
CA LEU A 7 39.85 -50.25 12.56
C LEU A 7 39.50 -49.39 13.78
N LEU A 8 39.68 -48.07 13.71
CA LEU A 8 38.99 -47.15 14.61
C LEU A 8 38.68 -45.84 13.87
N SER A 9 37.40 -45.77 13.52
CA SER A 9 36.66 -44.67 12.93
C SER A 9 36.85 -43.39 13.75
N ILE A 10 37.37 -42.31 13.14
CA ILE A 10 37.28 -40.97 13.71
C ILE A 10 36.47 -40.09 12.76
N LEU A 11 35.19 -40.02 13.12
CA LEU A 11 34.30 -38.86 13.07
C LEU A 11 34.78 -37.67 12.21
N VAL A 12 34.12 -37.47 11.08
CA VAL A 12 34.04 -36.18 10.39
C VAL A 12 33.30 -35.22 11.32
N ILE A 13 34.04 -34.38 12.03
CA ILE A 13 33.46 -33.26 12.78
C ILE A 13 33.02 -32.22 11.75
N PHE A 14 31.73 -32.24 11.44
CA PHE A 14 31.05 -31.11 10.82
C PHE A 14 31.16 -29.92 11.78
N ALA A 15 32.04 -28.98 11.47
CA ALA A 15 31.97 -27.63 12.03
C ALA A 15 30.77 -26.94 11.36
N SER A 16 29.57 -27.20 11.88
CA SER A 16 28.39 -26.40 11.60
C SER A 16 28.64 -25.03 12.23
N ILE A 17 29.11 -24.08 11.42
CA ILE A 17 29.12 -22.66 11.78
C ILE A 17 27.63 -22.28 11.89
N ASN A 18 27.11 -22.32 13.12
CA ASN A 18 25.81 -21.75 13.46
C ASN A 18 25.94 -20.23 13.37
N ALA A 19 25.91 -19.70 12.16
CA ALA A 19 25.47 -18.34 11.93
C ALA A 19 23.94 -18.33 12.16
N GLN A 20 23.52 -18.32 13.43
CA GLN A 20 22.17 -17.88 13.75
C GLN A 20 22.11 -16.39 13.42
N ALA A 21 21.62 -16.07 12.23
CA ALA A 21 21.11 -14.74 11.95
C ALA A 21 20.02 -14.48 12.99
N GLN A 22 20.33 -13.67 14.00
CA GLN A 22 19.32 -13.09 14.87
C GLN A 22 18.48 -12.15 13.99
N TYR A 23 17.33 -12.65 13.54
CA TYR A 23 16.27 -11.79 13.05
C TYR A 23 15.72 -11.03 14.26
N THR A 24 16.28 -9.86 14.54
CA THR A 24 15.57 -8.87 15.36
C THR A 24 14.38 -8.40 14.53
N PHE A 25 13.21 -8.96 14.81
CA PHE A 25 11.95 -8.37 14.39
C PHE A 25 11.79 -7.10 15.23
N ASP A 26 12.35 -6.00 14.76
CA ASP A 26 11.98 -4.69 15.28
C ASP A 26 10.50 -4.53 14.96
N ALA A 27 9.65 -4.51 16.00
CA ALA A 27 8.23 -4.33 15.82
C ALA A 27 8.03 -2.96 15.13
N GLU A 28 7.40 -2.96 13.95
CA GLU A 28 6.99 -1.69 13.33
C GLU A 28 6.13 -0.91 14.34
N PRO A 29 6.31 0.41 14.42
CA PRO A 29 5.45 1.24 15.25
C PRO A 29 3.99 1.01 14.85
N ALA A 30 3.09 1.04 15.84
CA ALA A 30 1.66 0.94 15.57
C ALA A 30 1.25 1.99 14.52
N PRO A 31 0.39 1.63 13.55
CA PRO A 31 0.01 2.54 12.49
C PRO A 31 -0.75 3.75 13.05
N GLU A 32 -0.57 4.91 12.43
CA GLU A 32 -1.34 6.10 12.74
C GLU A 32 -2.65 6.07 11.95
N GLN A 33 -3.79 6.18 12.63
CA GLN A 33 -5.11 6.19 11.99
C GLN A 33 -5.77 7.56 12.15
N PHE A 34 -6.25 8.09 11.03
CA PHE A 34 -6.96 9.36 10.93
C PHE A 34 -8.35 9.10 10.38
N ILE A 35 -9.37 9.63 11.05
CA ILE A 35 -10.72 9.72 10.52
C ILE A 35 -10.90 11.18 10.12
N ILE A 36 -11.06 11.42 8.82
CA ILE A 36 -11.31 12.74 8.27
C ILE A 36 -12.56 12.68 7.42
N SER A 37 -13.18 13.84 7.17
CA SER A 37 -14.34 13.88 6.27
C SER A 37 -13.97 13.26 4.92
N GLY A 38 -14.75 12.25 4.51
CA GLY A 38 -14.52 11.46 3.30
C GLY A 38 -14.01 10.05 3.54
N GLY A 39 -13.56 9.71 4.76
CA GLY A 39 -13.27 8.34 5.19
C GLY A 39 -12.08 8.20 6.12
N THR A 40 -11.29 7.13 5.95
CA THR A 40 -10.20 6.78 6.89
C THR A 40 -8.85 6.71 6.20
N ILE A 41 -7.79 7.14 6.88
CA ILE A 41 -6.40 6.99 6.44
C ILE A 41 -5.65 6.25 7.54
N THR A 42 -4.92 5.19 7.19
CA THR A 42 -4.06 4.41 8.08
C THR A 42 -2.66 4.39 7.49
N GLU A 43 -1.69 4.90 8.24
CA GLU A 43 -0.32 5.05 7.76
C GLU A 43 0.64 4.12 8.50
N TYR A 44 1.37 3.34 7.71
CA TYR A 44 2.54 2.57 8.09
C TYR A 44 3.80 3.28 7.55
N GLN A 45 4.98 2.81 7.96
CA GLN A 45 6.24 3.36 7.44
C GLN A 45 6.35 3.20 5.91
N SER A 46 5.92 2.06 5.39
CA SER A 46 6.07 1.67 3.98
C SER A 46 4.78 1.76 3.17
N THR A 47 3.62 1.88 3.82
CA THR A 47 2.30 1.78 3.19
C THR A 47 1.36 2.86 3.72
N VAL A 48 0.55 3.43 2.84
CA VAL A 48 -0.65 4.19 3.22
C VAL A 48 -1.88 3.42 2.76
N ILE A 49 -2.82 3.22 3.66
CA ILE A 49 -4.11 2.60 3.38
C ILE A 49 -5.16 3.69 3.55
N PHE A 50 -6.02 3.91 2.57
CA PHE A 50 -7.12 4.84 2.74
C PHE A 50 -8.42 4.33 2.14
N THR A 51 -9.53 4.65 2.79
CA THR A 51 -10.87 4.22 2.41
C THR A 51 -11.71 5.44 2.10
N ILE A 52 -12.17 5.56 0.85
CA ILE A 52 -13.14 6.55 0.42
C ILE A 52 -14.52 6.05 0.83
N SER A 53 -15.19 6.78 1.72
CA SER A 53 -16.59 6.56 2.08
C SER A 53 -17.47 7.40 1.17
N GLY A 54 -18.12 6.75 0.20
CA GLY A 54 -19.02 7.41 -0.75
C GLY A 54 -20.14 8.19 -0.07
N TYR A 55 -20.58 7.78 1.13
CA TYR A 55 -21.58 8.45 1.95
C TYR A 55 -21.10 9.76 2.61
N GLU A 56 -19.79 9.95 2.74
CA GLU A 56 -19.21 11.14 3.37
C GLU A 56 -18.68 12.15 2.35
N ILE A 57 -18.50 11.74 1.10
CA ILE A 57 -18.12 12.65 0.03
C ILE A 57 -19.34 13.47 -0.36
N GLU A 58 -19.17 14.79 -0.34
CA GLU A 58 -20.24 15.78 -0.59
C GLU A 58 -20.11 16.46 -1.96
N SER A 59 -18.93 16.38 -2.59
CA SER A 59 -18.65 16.97 -3.90
C SER A 59 -17.36 16.38 -4.50
N LEU A 60 -17.11 16.65 -5.78
CA LEU A 60 -15.84 16.33 -6.43
C LEU A 60 -14.65 17.07 -5.78
N GLU A 61 -14.86 18.32 -5.35
CA GLU A 61 -13.85 19.10 -4.62
C GLU A 61 -13.50 18.45 -3.28
N HIS A 62 -14.51 17.97 -2.54
CA HIS A 62 -14.30 17.25 -1.30
C HIS A 62 -13.52 15.95 -1.54
N LEU A 63 -13.87 15.16 -2.56
CA LEU A 63 -13.09 13.98 -2.95
C LEU A 63 -11.63 14.31 -3.25
N ASN A 64 -11.38 15.35 -4.04
CA ASN A 64 -10.03 15.77 -4.39
C ASN A 64 -9.23 16.22 -3.16
N SER A 65 -9.87 16.94 -2.23
CA SER A 65 -9.26 17.33 -0.95
C SER A 65 -8.92 16.12 -0.08
N TYR A 66 -9.82 15.14 -0.01
CA TYR A 66 -9.59 13.89 0.70
C TYR A 66 -8.41 13.11 0.11
N LEU A 67 -8.37 12.93 -1.23
CA LEU A 67 -7.28 12.25 -1.93
C LEU A 67 -5.93 12.95 -1.72
N ALA A 68 -5.91 14.29 -1.79
CA ALA A 68 -4.70 15.07 -1.52
C ALA A 68 -4.19 14.86 -0.09
N GLN A 69 -5.09 14.83 0.90
CA GLN A 69 -4.72 14.55 2.30
C GLN A 69 -4.21 13.13 2.47
N ALA A 70 -4.92 12.13 1.93
CA ALA A 70 -4.55 10.72 2.02
C ALA A 70 -3.16 10.44 1.41
N LEU A 71 -2.84 11.09 0.29
CA LEU A 71 -1.56 10.95 -0.40
C LEU A 71 -0.50 11.94 0.11
N ARG A 72 -0.83 12.80 1.08
CA ARG A 72 0.02 13.90 1.58
C ARG A 72 0.58 14.79 0.45
N LEU A 73 -0.26 15.09 -0.54
CA LEU A 73 0.11 15.93 -1.67
C LEU A 73 0.28 17.40 -1.24
N PRO A 74 1.21 18.15 -1.87
CA PRO A 74 1.34 19.58 -1.64
C PRO A 74 0.02 20.34 -1.87
N ALA A 75 -0.22 21.41 -1.12
CA ALA A 75 -1.47 22.18 -1.22
C ALA A 75 -1.74 22.79 -2.62
N ASN A 76 -0.71 22.95 -3.43
CA ASN A 76 -0.79 23.44 -4.81
C ASN A 76 -0.72 22.32 -5.87
N TYR A 77 -0.76 21.05 -5.45
CA TYR A 77 -0.75 19.93 -6.37
C TYR A 77 -2.06 19.92 -7.20
N PRO A 78 -2.01 19.69 -8.53
CA PRO A 78 -3.21 19.77 -9.35
C PRO A 78 -4.26 18.72 -8.95
N THR A 79 -5.53 19.12 -8.92
CA THR A 79 -6.68 18.27 -8.52
C THR A 79 -7.36 17.60 -9.72
N THR A 80 -6.57 17.23 -10.72
CA THR A 80 -7.05 16.58 -11.95
C THR A 80 -6.84 15.07 -11.88
N PHE A 81 -7.62 14.31 -12.66
CA PHE A 81 -7.46 12.86 -12.76
C PHE A 81 -6.10 12.44 -13.32
N GLU A 82 -5.54 13.24 -14.24
CA GLU A 82 -4.20 13.03 -14.78
C GLU A 82 -3.13 13.20 -13.71
N ALA A 83 -3.24 14.25 -12.88
CA ALA A 83 -2.31 14.48 -11.78
C ALA A 83 -2.44 13.43 -10.67
N LEU A 84 -3.65 12.91 -10.44
CA LEU A 84 -3.88 11.78 -9.55
C LEU A 84 -3.17 10.52 -10.09
N LEU A 85 -3.33 10.20 -11.38
CA LEU A 85 -2.62 9.07 -12.00
C LEU A 85 -1.10 9.21 -11.85
N GLU A 86 -0.57 10.41 -12.09
CA GLU A 86 0.86 10.70 -11.90
C GLU A 86 1.28 10.47 -10.44
N ALA A 87 0.51 10.97 -9.47
CA ALA A 87 0.80 10.78 -8.04
C ALA A 87 0.81 9.29 -7.64
N LEU A 88 -0.12 8.50 -8.18
CA LEU A 88 -0.27 7.08 -7.87
C LEU A 88 0.75 6.18 -8.59
N THR A 89 1.42 6.67 -9.63
CA THR A 89 2.37 5.87 -10.44
C THR A 89 3.82 6.34 -10.32
N ASN A 90 4.05 7.51 -9.73
CA ASN A 90 5.38 8.08 -9.54
C ASN A 90 5.81 8.00 -8.07
N SER A 91 6.71 7.06 -7.78
CA SER A 91 7.28 6.88 -6.44
C SER A 91 8.09 8.06 -5.92
N SER A 92 8.46 9.02 -6.78
CA SER A 92 9.07 10.28 -6.34
C SER A 92 8.05 11.25 -5.73
N ILE A 93 6.76 11.05 -6.00
CA ILE A 93 5.65 11.85 -5.43
C ILE A 93 5.11 11.13 -4.20
N VAL A 94 4.72 9.86 -4.35
CA VAL A 94 4.26 9.01 -3.25
C VAL A 94 5.19 7.80 -3.15
N ALA A 95 6.16 7.84 -2.24
CA ALA A 95 7.14 6.77 -2.13
C ALA A 95 6.61 5.48 -1.47
N ARG A 96 5.45 5.56 -0.80
CA ARG A 96 4.84 4.46 -0.05
C ARG A 96 3.93 3.64 -0.94
N ARG A 97 3.80 2.35 -0.66
CA ARG A 97 2.72 1.51 -1.23
C ARG A 97 1.35 2.09 -0.85
N ILE A 98 0.38 1.94 -1.72
CA ILE A 98 -0.95 2.55 -1.61
C ILE A 98 -1.99 1.45 -1.67
N ASP A 99 -2.81 1.35 -0.63
CA ASP A 99 -3.99 0.48 -0.63
C ASP A 99 -5.25 1.36 -0.56
N VAL A 100 -6.11 1.25 -1.57
CA VAL A 100 -7.32 2.06 -1.71
C VAL A 100 -8.57 1.21 -1.56
N GLY A 101 -9.43 1.59 -0.63
CA GLY A 101 -10.79 1.07 -0.51
C GLY A 101 -11.83 2.09 -0.97
N ILE A 102 -12.89 1.66 -1.64
CA ILE A 102 -14.08 2.48 -1.88
C ILE A 102 -15.29 1.75 -1.31
N ILE A 103 -16.02 2.40 -0.40
CA ILE A 103 -17.26 1.89 0.20
C ILE A 103 -18.42 2.79 -0.23
N GLY A 104 -19.56 2.22 -0.63
CA GLY A 104 -20.73 3.00 -1.05
C GLY A 104 -20.52 3.67 -2.40
N GLY A 105 -19.91 2.95 -3.35
CA GLY A 105 -19.54 3.49 -4.65
C GLY A 105 -20.72 4.05 -5.45
N GLU A 106 -21.93 3.52 -5.29
CA GLU A 106 -23.13 4.08 -5.91
C GLU A 106 -23.52 5.45 -5.34
N HIS A 107 -23.34 5.68 -4.04
CA HIS A 107 -23.59 7.00 -3.45
C HIS A 107 -22.54 8.00 -3.92
N LEU A 108 -21.28 7.57 -3.97
CA LEU A 108 -20.19 8.39 -4.52
C LEU A 108 -20.52 8.83 -5.95
N LYS A 109 -20.97 7.88 -6.80
CA LYS A 109 -21.39 8.16 -8.18
C LYS A 109 -22.52 9.18 -8.27
N GLN A 110 -23.53 9.10 -7.40
CA GLN A 110 -24.62 10.08 -7.34
C GLN A 110 -24.12 11.47 -6.96
N THR A 111 -23.14 11.56 -6.07
CA THR A 111 -22.57 12.84 -5.61
C THR A 111 -21.67 13.50 -6.65
N ILE A 112 -20.69 12.77 -7.20
CA ILE A 112 -19.68 13.36 -8.10
C ILE A 112 -20.07 13.27 -9.58
N GLY A 113 -21.13 12.54 -9.90
CA GLY A 113 -21.57 12.26 -11.26
C GLY A 113 -20.92 11.02 -11.86
N GLU A 114 -21.64 10.35 -12.77
CA GLU A 114 -21.22 9.11 -13.43
C GLU A 114 -19.89 9.26 -14.18
N GLU A 115 -19.73 10.33 -14.96
CA GLU A 115 -18.49 10.57 -15.71
C GLU A 115 -17.25 10.68 -14.80
N ASN A 116 -17.35 11.41 -13.68
CA ASN A 116 -16.24 11.58 -12.74
C ASN A 116 -15.96 10.29 -11.96
N HIS A 117 -17.00 9.53 -11.63
CA HIS A 117 -16.87 8.24 -10.97
C HIS A 117 -16.18 7.21 -11.88
N ASP A 118 -16.62 7.09 -13.13
CA ASP A 118 -15.99 6.21 -14.11
C ASP A 118 -14.53 6.60 -14.34
N ARG A 119 -14.23 7.90 -14.42
CA ARG A 119 -12.85 8.39 -14.60
C ARG A 119 -11.98 8.17 -13.37
N LEU A 120 -12.54 8.29 -12.16
CA LEU A 120 -11.85 7.91 -10.92
C LEU A 120 -11.46 6.42 -10.96
N LEU A 121 -12.42 5.55 -11.29
CA LEU A 121 -12.17 4.11 -11.37
C LEU A 121 -11.16 3.79 -12.48
N GLU A 122 -11.24 4.46 -13.63
CA GLU A 122 -10.27 4.30 -14.71
C GLU A 122 -8.85 4.66 -14.25
N VAL A 123 -8.68 5.79 -13.54
CA VAL A 123 -7.37 6.20 -13.00
C VAL A 123 -6.84 5.18 -11.98
N LEU A 124 -7.67 4.73 -11.04
CA LEU A 124 -7.24 3.78 -10.01
C LEU A 124 -6.85 2.43 -10.62
N ASN A 125 -7.63 1.92 -11.57
CA ASN A 125 -7.31 0.68 -12.28
C ASN A 125 -6.04 0.83 -13.14
N LYS A 126 -5.88 1.94 -13.86
CA LYS A 126 -4.65 2.20 -14.64
C LYS A 126 -3.41 2.29 -13.76
N ALA A 127 -3.51 2.91 -12.58
CA ALA A 127 -2.41 2.99 -11.64
C ALA A 127 -2.04 1.60 -11.10
N GLN A 128 -3.03 0.78 -10.76
CA GLN A 128 -2.84 -0.61 -10.35
C GLN A 128 -2.18 -1.45 -11.45
N ASP A 129 -2.61 -1.30 -12.70
CA ASP A 129 -2.05 -2.04 -13.84
C ASP A 129 -0.61 -1.61 -14.14
N ALA A 130 -0.28 -0.33 -13.93
CA ALA A 130 1.06 0.20 -14.16
C ALA A 130 2.08 -0.31 -13.12
N ASP A 131 1.68 -0.39 -11.84
CA ASP A 131 2.51 -0.96 -10.78
C ASP A 131 1.65 -1.65 -9.70
N PRO A 132 1.34 -2.95 -9.88
CA PRO A 132 0.47 -3.70 -8.97
C PRO A 132 1.13 -4.01 -7.62
N MET A 133 2.44 -3.78 -7.48
CA MET A 133 3.14 -3.88 -6.20
C MET A 133 3.02 -2.59 -5.40
N HIS A 134 2.92 -1.46 -6.09
CA HIS A 134 2.79 -0.14 -5.48
C HIS A 134 1.35 0.24 -5.17
N LEU A 135 0.35 -0.22 -5.94
CA LEU A 135 -1.05 0.09 -5.69
C LEU A 135 -1.94 -1.15 -5.65
N SER A 136 -2.84 -1.23 -4.67
CA SER A 136 -3.96 -2.18 -4.67
C SER A 136 -5.31 -1.48 -4.48
N LEU A 137 -6.32 -1.95 -5.20
CA LEU A 137 -7.68 -1.40 -5.17
C LEU A 137 -8.68 -2.46 -4.69
N ILE A 138 -9.55 -2.06 -3.77
CA ILE A 138 -10.73 -2.82 -3.36
C ILE A 138 -11.96 -1.93 -3.52
N TYR A 139 -12.90 -2.35 -4.37
CA TYR A 139 -14.13 -1.61 -4.68
C TYR A 139 -15.37 -2.35 -4.19
N TRP A 140 -16.16 -1.72 -3.32
CA TRP A 140 -17.40 -2.25 -2.76
C TRP A 140 -18.57 -1.36 -3.17
N GLN A 141 -19.56 -1.96 -3.85
CA GLN A 141 -20.77 -1.27 -4.33
C GLN A 141 -21.68 -0.85 -3.19
#